data_AF-A0A2L0NBV7-F1
#
_entry.id   AF-A0A2L0NBV7-F1
#
_cell.length_a   1.000
_cell.length_b   1.000
_cell.length_c   1.000
_cell.angle_alpha   90.00
_cell.angle_beta   90.00
_cell.angle_gamma   90.00
#
_symmetry.space_group_name_H-M   'P 1'
#
loop_
_entity.id
_entity.type
_entity.pdbx_description
1 polymer ?
#
loop_
_entity_poly.entity_id
_entity_poly.type
_entity_poly.pdbx_seq_one_letter_code
_entity_poly.pdbx_strand_id
1 'polypeptide(L)'
;MDKAGRVNGRARGRVDAKLEIARLEGYLAWEAEVSAAERDARAFADRFPWLSPGEREGLEQAYTADRLRYAEGVVDRAVERCQQLAARYRSECRRICARWAAVCVSVTLAAALCAVVPAALRG
;
A
#
# COMPACT_ATOMS: atom_id res chain seq x y z
N MET A 1 -1.95 26.03 25.23
CA MET A 1 -2.31 24.98 24.26
C MET A 1 -1.95 25.45 22.86
N ASP A 2 -0.87 24.90 22.34
CA ASP A 2 -0.09 25.45 21.22
C ASP A 2 -0.72 25.15 19.84
N LYS A 3 -0.60 26.09 18.88
CA LYS A 3 -1.10 25.96 17.51
C LYS A 3 -0.56 24.69 16.83
N ALA A 4 0.68 24.32 17.15
CA ALA A 4 1.34 23.12 16.62
C ALA A 4 0.59 21.83 16.99
N GLY A 5 0.08 21.72 18.22
CA GLY A 5 -0.69 20.55 18.67
C GLY A 5 -2.03 20.41 17.96
N ARG A 6 -2.68 21.54 17.63
CA ARG A 6 -3.98 21.55 16.93
C ARG A 6 -3.85 21.15 15.45
N VAL A 7 -2.73 21.49 14.81
CA VAL A 7 -2.44 21.08 13.41
C VAL A 7 -2.10 19.60 13.33
N ASN A 8 -1.32 19.09 14.28
CA ASN A 8 -0.95 17.66 14.33
C ASN A 8 -2.17 16.76 14.60
N GLY A 9 -3.05 17.15 15.53
CA GLY A 9 -4.31 16.42 15.78
C GLY A 9 -5.25 16.40 14.58
N ARG A 10 -5.34 17.50 13.83
CA ARG A 10 -6.17 17.58 12.62
C ARG A 10 -5.59 16.75 11.46
N ALA A 11 -4.27 16.70 11.32
CA ALA A 11 -3.59 15.86 10.34
C ALA A 11 -3.78 14.37 10.67
N ARG A 12 -3.66 13.99 11.94
CA ARG A 12 -3.87 12.63 12.41
C ARG A 12 -5.31 12.15 12.18
N GLY A 13 -6.31 12.93 12.60
CA GLY A 13 -7.71 12.58 12.37
C GLY A 13 -8.07 12.45 10.89
N ARG A 14 -7.42 13.21 10.00
CA ARG A 14 -7.61 13.06 8.54
C ARG A 14 -6.99 11.77 7.99
N VAL A 15 -5.84 11.35 8.52
CA VAL A 15 -5.20 10.09 8.14
C VAL A 15 -6.04 8.91 8.61
N ASP A 16 -6.56 8.97 9.83
CA ASP A 16 -7.41 7.92 10.39
C ASP A 16 -8.72 7.78 9.59
N ALA A 17 -9.39 8.89 9.27
CA ALA A 17 -10.58 8.87 8.43
C ALA A 17 -10.33 8.29 7.01
N LYS A 18 -9.17 8.59 6.40
CA LYS A 18 -8.80 8.00 5.10
C LYS A 18 -8.60 6.49 5.20
N LEU A 19 -8.00 6.02 6.29
CA LEU A 19 -7.79 4.58 6.52
C LEU A 19 -9.13 3.85 6.71
N GLU A 20 -10.05 4.45 7.44
CA GLU A 20 -11.40 3.90 7.63
C GLU A 20 -12.17 3.80 6.31
N ILE A 21 -12.14 4.85 5.49
CA ILE A 21 -12.76 4.84 4.16
C ILE A 21 -12.14 3.75 3.28
N ALA A 22 -10.81 3.66 3.23
CA ALA A 22 -10.15 2.64 2.42
C ALA A 22 -10.50 1.20 2.87
N ARG A 23 -10.69 0.97 4.17
CA ARG A 23 -11.15 -0.32 4.69
C ARG A 23 -12.58 -0.63 4.24
N LEU A 24 -13.48 0.36 4.31
CA LEU A 24 -14.86 0.21 3.85
C LEU A 24 -14.93 -0.04 2.34
N GLU A 25 -14.16 0.72 1.54
CA GLU A 25 -14.06 0.52 0.09
C GLU A 25 -13.57 -0.90 -0.24
N GLY A 26 -12.56 -1.38 0.49
CA GLY A 26 -12.05 -2.75 0.33
C GLY A 26 -13.12 -3.82 0.66
N TYR A 27 -13.87 -3.62 1.75
CA TYR A 27 -14.97 -4.52 2.11
C TYR A 27 -16.07 -4.52 1.04
N LEU A 28 -16.51 -3.36 0.58
CA LEU A 28 -17.56 -3.23 -0.44
C LEU A 28 -17.12 -3.80 -1.79
N ALA A 29 -15.86 -3.61 -2.17
CA ALA A 29 -15.30 -4.20 -3.38
C ALA A 29 -15.29 -5.73 -3.30
N TRP A 30 -14.90 -6.30 -2.15
CA TRP A 30 -14.92 -7.74 -1.94
C TRP A 30 -16.34 -8.31 -1.98
N GLU A 31 -17.30 -7.66 -1.32
CA GLU A 31 -18.71 -8.09 -1.33
C GLU A 31 -19.31 -8.07 -2.76
N ALA A 32 -18.93 -7.05 -3.55
CA ALA A 32 -19.32 -6.97 -4.95
C ALA A 32 -18.72 -8.11 -5.78
N GLU A 33 -17.46 -8.50 -5.52
CA GLU A 33 -16.79 -9.61 -6.18
C GLU A 33 -17.43 -10.96 -5.83
N VAL A 34 -17.78 -11.19 -4.56
CA VAL A 34 -18.53 -12.38 -4.13
C VAL A 34 -19.86 -12.48 -4.87
N SER A 35 -20.63 -11.40 -4.86
CA SER A 35 -21.91 -11.34 -5.56
C SER A 35 -21.77 -11.56 -7.08
N ALA A 36 -20.68 -11.08 -7.68
CA ALA A 36 -20.39 -11.30 -9.10
C ALA A 36 -20.00 -12.75 -9.38
N ALA A 37 -19.12 -13.34 -8.57
CA ALA A 37 -18.68 -14.72 -8.71
C ALA A 37 -19.84 -15.72 -8.59
N GLU A 38 -20.79 -15.49 -7.69
CA GLU A 38 -22.01 -16.29 -7.59
C GLU A 38 -22.92 -16.14 -8.82
N ARG A 39 -23.09 -14.92 -9.35
CA ARG A 39 -23.89 -14.71 -10.57
C ARG A 39 -23.25 -15.39 -11.78
N ASP A 40 -21.93 -15.27 -11.91
CA ASP A 40 -21.17 -15.93 -12.97
C ASP A 40 -21.28 -17.46 -12.84
N ALA A 41 -21.24 -18.00 -11.62
CA ALA A 41 -21.39 -19.42 -11.36
C ALA A 41 -22.77 -19.94 -11.80
N ARG A 42 -23.85 -19.26 -11.41
CA ARG A 42 -25.22 -19.58 -11.84
C ARG A 42 -25.34 -19.55 -13.37
N ALA A 43 -24.88 -18.47 -14.00
CA ALA A 43 -24.90 -18.33 -15.45
C ALA A 43 -24.06 -19.41 -16.17
N PHE A 44 -22.96 -19.86 -15.55
CA PHE A 44 -22.14 -20.95 -16.06
C PHE A 44 -22.87 -22.30 -15.96
N ALA A 45 -23.49 -22.59 -14.81
CA ALA A 45 -24.29 -23.77 -14.53
C ALA A 45 -25.55 -23.88 -15.42
N ASP A 46 -26.15 -22.76 -15.79
CA ASP A 46 -27.30 -22.72 -16.71
C ASP A 46 -26.97 -23.27 -18.10
N ARG A 47 -25.70 -23.30 -18.49
CA ARG A 47 -25.24 -23.87 -19.77
C ARG A 47 -25.26 -25.40 -19.80
N PHE A 48 -25.51 -26.04 -18.65
CA PHE A 48 -25.54 -27.49 -18.50
C PHE A 48 -26.93 -27.96 -18.06
N PRO A 49 -27.95 -27.91 -18.95
CA PRO A 49 -29.34 -28.21 -18.58
C PRO A 49 -29.58 -29.67 -18.18
N TRP A 50 -28.63 -30.57 -18.44
CA TRP A 50 -28.71 -31.98 -18.07
C TRP A 50 -28.23 -32.29 -16.65
N LEU A 51 -27.68 -31.32 -15.92
CA LEU A 51 -27.26 -31.51 -14.53
C LEU A 51 -28.47 -31.60 -13.61
N SER A 52 -28.42 -32.53 -12.65
CA SER A 52 -29.36 -32.54 -11.55
C SER A 52 -29.20 -31.29 -10.67
N PRO A 53 -30.23 -30.92 -9.87
CA PRO A 53 -30.13 -29.76 -8.98
C PRO A 53 -28.93 -29.82 -8.02
N GLY A 54 -28.61 -31.00 -7.49
CA GLY A 54 -27.46 -31.17 -6.59
C GLY A 54 -26.10 -31.04 -7.29
N GLU A 55 -25.99 -31.56 -8.53
CA GLU A 55 -24.77 -31.39 -9.32
C GLU A 55 -24.60 -29.93 -9.77
N ARG A 56 -25.70 -29.25 -10.08
CA ARG A 56 -25.71 -27.81 -10.39
C ARG A 56 -25.22 -27.00 -9.20
N GLU A 57 -25.77 -27.22 -8.01
CA GLU A 57 -25.37 -26.52 -6.80
C GLU A 57 -23.89 -26.76 -6.47
N GLY A 58 -23.43 -28.02 -6.57
CA GLY A 58 -22.01 -28.36 -6.37
C GLY A 58 -21.08 -27.67 -7.38
N LEU A 59 -21.49 -27.59 -8.65
CA LEU A 59 -20.75 -26.87 -9.69
C LEU A 59 -20.69 -25.37 -9.40
N GLU A 60 -21.81 -24.76 -9.00
CA GLU A 60 -21.87 -23.34 -8.67
C GLU A 60 -20.93 -23.02 -7.51
N GLN A 61 -21.00 -23.78 -6.42
CA GLN A 61 -20.11 -23.61 -5.26
C GLN A 61 -18.63 -23.75 -5.63
N ALA A 62 -18.27 -24.79 -6.40
CA ALA A 62 -16.90 -25.01 -6.82
C ALA A 62 -16.38 -23.88 -7.73
N TYR A 63 -17.21 -23.40 -8.65
CA TYR A 63 -16.87 -22.30 -9.55
C TYR A 63 -16.71 -20.98 -8.80
N THR A 64 -17.64 -20.64 -7.89
CA THR A 64 -17.53 -19.45 -7.04
C THR A 64 -16.25 -19.47 -6.21
N ALA A 65 -15.94 -20.61 -5.56
CA ALA A 65 -14.72 -20.74 -4.77
C ALA A 65 -13.45 -20.58 -5.62
N ASP A 66 -13.44 -21.10 -6.84
CA ASP A 66 -12.30 -20.94 -7.76
C ASP A 66 -12.12 -19.49 -8.21
N ARG A 67 -13.22 -18.81 -8.58
CA ARG A 67 -13.20 -17.40 -8.99
C ARG A 67 -12.70 -16.49 -7.87
N LEU A 68 -13.16 -16.71 -6.63
CA LEU A 68 -12.70 -15.92 -5.48
C LEU A 68 -11.23 -16.15 -5.17
N ARG A 69 -10.76 -17.40 -5.22
CA ARG A 69 -9.33 -17.71 -5.04
C ARG A 69 -8.45 -17.04 -6.10
N TYR A 70 -8.94 -16.99 -7.35
CA TYR A 70 -8.26 -16.27 -8.41
C TYR A 70 -8.22 -14.75 -8.12
N ALA A 71 -9.34 -14.16 -7.69
CA ALA A 71 -9.43 -12.75 -7.36
C ALA A 71 -8.47 -12.35 -6.22
N GLU A 72 -8.41 -13.16 -5.14
CA GLU A 72 -7.43 -13.01 -4.05
C GLU A 72 -6.00 -12.99 -4.60
N GLY A 73 -5.65 -13.98 -5.43
CA GLY A 73 -4.31 -14.07 -6.03
C GLY A 73 -3.97 -12.91 -6.98
N VAL A 74 -4.97 -12.22 -7.56
CA VAL A 74 -4.73 -10.99 -8.33
C VAL A 74 -4.42 -9.82 -7.39
N VAL A 75 -5.18 -9.66 -6.31
CA VAL A 75 -4.97 -8.62 -5.31
C VAL A 75 -3.61 -8.79 -4.63
N ASP A 76 -3.25 -9.99 -4.20
CA ASP A 76 -1.97 -10.28 -3.54
C ASP A 76 -0.78 -9.92 -4.41
N ARG A 77 -0.82 -10.30 -5.70
CA ARG A 77 0.23 -9.94 -6.66
C ARG A 77 0.33 -8.44 -6.86
N ALA A 78 -0.79 -7.72 -6.90
CA ALA A 78 -0.80 -6.27 -7.00
C ALA A 78 -0.19 -5.62 -5.75
N VAL A 79 -0.54 -6.09 -4.56
CA VAL A 79 0.02 -5.63 -3.28
C VAL A 79 1.53 -5.87 -3.26
N GLU A 80 1.99 -7.07 -3.61
CA GLU A 80 3.40 -7.40 -3.66
C GLU A 80 4.18 -6.47 -4.61
N ARG A 81 3.66 -6.26 -5.83
CA ARG A 81 4.23 -5.31 -6.80
C ARG A 81 4.33 -3.90 -6.24
N CYS A 82 3.29 -3.41 -5.59
CA CYS A 82 3.29 -2.08 -4.96
C CYS A 82 4.34 -1.97 -3.85
N GLN A 83 4.49 -3.00 -3.03
CA GLN A 83 5.51 -3.04 -1.98
C GLN A 83 6.93 -3.06 -2.55
N GLN A 84 7.17 -3.87 -3.59
CA GLN A 84 8.45 -3.92 -4.30
C GLN A 84 8.79 -2.55 -4.90
N LEU A 85 7.83 -1.88 -5.54
CA LEU A 85 8.02 -0.52 -6.07
C LEU A 85 8.36 0.48 -4.95
N ALA A 86 7.56 0.48 -3.88
CA ALA A 86 7.78 1.38 -2.74
C ALA A 86 9.16 1.16 -2.10
N ALA A 87 9.62 -0.09 -2.00
CA ALA A 87 10.95 -0.41 -1.50
C ALA A 87 12.06 0.18 -2.39
N ARG A 88 11.95 0.02 -3.72
CA ARG A 88 12.90 0.59 -4.70
C ARG A 88 12.97 2.12 -4.62
N TYR A 89 11.82 2.79 -4.54
CA TYR A 89 11.79 4.25 -4.40
C TYR A 89 12.41 4.70 -3.07
N ARG A 90 12.07 4.03 -1.96
CA ARG A 90 12.65 4.36 -0.64
C ARG A 90 14.16 4.14 -0.60
N SER A 91 14.70 3.13 -1.29
CA SER A 91 16.16 2.96 -1.37
C SER A 91 16.81 4.09 -2.16
N GLU A 92 16.19 4.55 -3.25
CA GLU A 92 16.75 5.62 -4.06
C GLU A 92 16.71 6.98 -3.33
N CYS A 93 15.60 7.30 -2.67
CA CYS A 93 15.51 8.47 -1.80
C CYS A 93 16.56 8.43 -0.69
N ARG A 94 16.73 7.28 -0.02
CA ARG A 94 17.76 7.13 1.03
C ARG A 94 19.17 7.36 0.50
N ARG A 95 19.50 6.87 -0.70
CA ARG A 95 20.80 7.13 -1.35
C ARG A 95 21.02 8.62 -1.61
N ILE A 96 20.00 9.31 -2.14
CA ILE A 96 20.08 10.74 -2.39
C ILE A 96 20.22 11.52 -1.08
N CYS A 97 19.41 11.21 -0.08
CA CYS A 97 19.50 11.84 1.25
C CYS A 97 20.87 11.61 1.89
N ALA A 98 21.44 10.40 1.81
CA ALA A 98 22.77 10.11 2.33
C ALA A 98 23.87 10.93 1.63
N ARG A 99 23.77 11.10 0.30
CA ARG A 99 24.68 11.97 -0.47
C ARG A 99 24.60 13.42 -0.02
N TRP A 100 23.38 13.96 0.10
CA TRP A 100 23.20 15.34 0.59
C TRP A 100 23.67 15.50 2.03
N ALA A 101 23.39 14.53 2.91
CA ALA A 101 23.89 14.54 4.28
C ALA A 101 25.43 14.56 4.30
N ALA A 102 26.10 13.76 3.47
CA ALA A 102 27.55 13.76 3.38
C ALA A 102 28.12 15.10 2.90
N VAL A 103 27.48 15.74 1.91
CA VAL A 103 27.86 17.09 1.44
C VAL A 103 27.67 18.13 2.54
N CYS A 104 26.56 18.11 3.27
CA CYS A 104 26.34 19.04 4.38
C CYS A 104 27.38 18.84 5.50
N VAL A 105 27.71 17.59 5.82
CA VAL A 105 28.73 17.26 6.83
C VAL A 105 30.13 17.71 6.36
N SER A 106 30.49 17.51 5.09
CA SER A 106 31.80 17.94 4.58
C SER A 106 31.94 19.47 4.56
N VAL A 107 30.89 20.19 4.15
CA VAL A 107 30.88 21.66 4.15
C VAL A 107 30.97 22.21 5.57
N THR A 108 30.25 21.63 6.54
CA THR A 108 30.31 22.06 7.94
C THR A 108 31.68 21.79 8.57
N LEU A 109 32.30 20.64 8.30
CA LEU A 109 33.68 20.33 8.71
C LEU A 109 34.68 21.31 8.09
N ALA A 110 34.59 21.57 6.78
CA ALA A 110 35.46 22.52 6.11
C ALA A 110 35.32 23.94 6.68
N ALA A 111 34.09 24.40 6.92
CA ALA A 111 33.84 25.69 7.55
C ALA A 111 34.40 25.76 8.97
N ALA A 112 34.24 24.71 9.78
CA ALA A 112 34.81 24.63 11.12
C ALA A 112 36.35 24.69 11.10
N LEU A 113 36.99 23.94 10.20
CA LEU A 113 38.45 23.98 10.02
C LEU A 113 38.93 25.38 9.60
N CYS A 114 38.26 26.01 8.63
CA CYS A 114 38.55 27.37 8.20
C CYS A 114 38.36 28.42 9.30
N ALA A 115 37.49 28.18 10.29
CA ALA A 115 37.30 29.08 11.42
C ALA A 115 38.35 28.86 12.53
N VAL A 116 38.69 27.59 12.81
CA VAL A 116 39.59 27.21 13.92
C VAL A 116 41.06 27.48 13.59
N VAL A 117 41.52 27.19 12.37
CA VAL A 117 42.93 27.38 11.97
C VAL A 117 43.41 28.83 12.13
N PRO A 118 42.71 29.86 11.61
CA PRO A 118 43.13 31.25 11.80
C PRO A 118 42.91 31.77 13.22
N ALA A 119 42.06 31.13 14.03
CA ALA A 119 41.93 31.45 15.46
C ALA A 119 43.11 30.88 16.27
N ALA A 120 43.53 29.66 15.95
CA ALA A 120 44.69 29.00 16.57
C ALA A 120 46.03 29.61 16.15
N LEU A 121 46.12 30.20 14.94
CA LEU A 121 47.31 30.93 14.48
C LEU A 121 47.40 32.37 15.03
N ARG A 122 46.32 32.88 15.65
CA ARG A 122 46.27 34.24 16.24
C ARG A 122 46.33 34.25 17.77
N GLY A 123 46.27 33.09 18.43
CA GLY A 123 46.48 32.93 19.88
C GLY A 123 47.89 32.47 20.16
#